data_AF-A0A942N9N9-F1
#
_entry.id   AF-A0A942N9N9-F1
#
_cell.length_a   1.000
_cell.length_b   1.000
_cell.length_c   1.000
_cell.angle_alpha   90.00
_cell.angle_beta   90.00
_cell.angle_gamma   90.00
#
_symmetry.space_group_name_H-M   'P 1'
#
loop_
_entity.id
_entity.type
_entity.pdbx_description
1 polymer ?
#
loop_
_entity_poly.entity_id
_entity_poly.type
_entity_poly.pdbx_seq_one_letter_code
_entity_poly.pdbx_strand_id
1 'polypeptide(L)'
;MEQEGYIPPNGENVGNIGGKHMSSGSDNSPEHVIKRLLEIDRTIDSILNELTTSLEERAKGLFGSGGLCDSVELIPYPNRYFVAQEFNENKDDLRKSIDIALGKFGYSSIAANDFYLPEKLICKISALIQGTPFGVYQLSASQNRNVYLELGIALGLGKPFVLVKDKNANPTRIVRDIEHYPINSYLGLQYELGSLLEKHITSIGRLRPQKINTVKLDNNVVIYHGDVDDIDITVTLAKKIKSLGFTPVILGERREEIVRYLKSEAKIEPEFAGTRDQIVETIQKSRLGIFRIHKSASADNFVALGISIGFNKPFLPIKLSTDEPPSDLYHLSALSYAGFSNLEAQLQDWVESRMG
;
A
#
# COMPACT_ATOMS: atom_id res chain seq x y z
N MET A 1 -27.32 -9.98 -55.63
CA MET A 1 -26.74 -8.86 -56.41
C MET A 1 -27.90 -7.89 -56.61
N GLU A 2 -28.11 -7.02 -55.64
CA GLU A 2 -29.15 -5.98 -55.67
C GLU A 2 -28.63 -4.85 -54.77
N GLN A 3 -28.38 -3.71 -55.40
CA GLN A 3 -27.92 -2.48 -54.79
C GLN A 3 -29.17 -1.67 -54.41
N GLU A 4 -29.37 -1.40 -53.12
CA GLU A 4 -30.34 -0.41 -52.68
C GLU A 4 -29.67 0.97 -52.57
N GLY A 5 -30.19 1.91 -53.37
CA GLY A 5 -29.75 3.30 -53.41
C GLY A 5 -30.30 4.10 -52.23
N TYR A 6 -29.42 4.82 -51.56
CA TYR A 6 -29.75 5.76 -50.50
C TYR A 6 -29.90 7.18 -51.08
N ILE A 7 -31.07 7.80 -50.86
CA ILE A 7 -31.39 9.19 -51.18
C ILE A 7 -31.36 9.99 -49.87
N PRO A 8 -30.53 11.04 -49.74
CA PRO A 8 -30.59 11.92 -48.57
C PRO A 8 -31.70 12.97 -48.73
N PRO A 9 -32.47 13.31 -47.68
CA PRO A 9 -33.36 14.45 -47.74
C PRO A 9 -32.59 15.75 -47.44
N ASN A 10 -33.05 16.78 -48.15
CA ASN A 10 -32.59 18.16 -48.11
C ASN A 10 -32.62 18.76 -46.71
N GLY A 11 -31.70 19.70 -46.49
CA GLY A 11 -31.56 20.44 -45.26
C GLY A 11 -32.69 21.45 -45.02
N GLU A 12 -32.86 21.75 -43.73
CA GLU A 12 -33.45 23.00 -43.29
C GLU A 12 -32.49 23.69 -42.31
N ASN A 13 -32.18 24.92 -42.67
CA ASN A 13 -31.38 25.90 -41.96
C ASN A 13 -32.32 26.63 -40.99
N VAL A 14 -32.18 26.44 -39.68
CA VAL A 14 -32.90 27.29 -38.70
C VAL A 14 -32.02 27.57 -37.48
N GLY A 15 -31.74 28.86 -37.27
CA GLY A 15 -31.84 29.45 -35.94
C GLY A 15 -30.62 29.36 -35.04
N ASN A 16 -29.66 30.24 -35.31
CA ASN A 16 -28.67 30.70 -34.33
C ASN A 16 -29.40 31.46 -33.20
N ILE A 17 -29.53 30.85 -32.02
CA ILE A 17 -29.86 31.56 -30.77
C ILE A 17 -28.75 31.25 -29.76
N GLY A 18 -27.84 32.22 -29.64
CA GLY A 18 -26.83 32.27 -28.59
C GLY A 18 -27.49 32.49 -27.23
N GLY A 19 -27.95 31.41 -26.61
CA GLY A 19 -28.23 31.34 -25.18
C GLY A 19 -27.03 30.75 -24.48
N LYS A 20 -26.11 31.59 -24.01
CA LYS A 20 -25.03 31.17 -23.10
C LYS A 20 -25.66 30.96 -21.71
N HIS A 21 -26.43 29.88 -21.58
CA HIS A 21 -26.84 29.35 -20.30
C HIS A 21 -25.58 28.80 -19.62
N MET A 22 -24.91 29.63 -18.81
CA MET A 22 -24.08 29.12 -17.73
C MET A 22 -25.04 28.44 -16.75
N SER A 23 -25.29 27.15 -16.96
CA SER A 23 -25.86 26.31 -15.93
C SER A 23 -24.85 26.26 -14.79
N SER A 24 -25.06 27.08 -13.76
CA SER A 24 -24.50 26.89 -12.43
C SER A 24 -25.15 25.67 -11.76
N GLY A 25 -25.23 24.55 -12.51
CA GLY A 25 -25.68 23.27 -11.99
C GLY A 25 -24.62 22.79 -11.03
N SER A 26 -25.02 22.61 -9.77
CA SER A 26 -24.15 22.16 -8.69
C SER A 26 -23.37 20.91 -9.11
N ASP A 27 -22.06 21.07 -9.22
CA ASP A 27 -21.02 20.07 -9.54
C ASP A 27 -20.84 19.00 -8.43
N ASN A 28 -21.94 18.64 -7.77
CA ASN A 28 -22.01 17.74 -6.61
C ASN A 28 -22.76 16.45 -6.93
N SER A 29 -22.82 16.02 -8.20
CA SER A 29 -23.37 14.69 -8.47
C SER A 29 -22.48 13.65 -7.78
N PRO A 30 -23.04 12.58 -7.19
CA PRO A 30 -22.26 11.57 -6.47
C PRO A 30 -21.11 11.01 -7.32
N GLU A 31 -21.34 10.84 -8.63
CA GLU A 31 -20.33 10.42 -9.59
C GLU A 31 -19.12 11.37 -9.68
N HIS A 32 -19.33 12.68 -9.73
CA HIS A 32 -18.21 13.65 -9.78
C HIS A 32 -17.39 13.63 -8.49
N VAL A 33 -18.06 13.49 -7.34
CA VAL A 33 -17.42 13.39 -6.03
C VAL A 33 -16.52 12.15 -5.96
N ILE A 34 -17.04 11.00 -6.39
CA ILE A 34 -16.30 9.73 -6.45
C ILE A 34 -15.06 9.86 -7.34
N LYS A 35 -15.26 10.37 -8.57
CA LYS A 35 -14.16 10.54 -9.53
C LYS A 35 -13.08 11.46 -8.97
N ARG A 36 -13.44 12.59 -8.37
CA ARG A 36 -12.51 13.54 -7.74
C ARG A 36 -11.73 12.93 -6.57
N LEU A 37 -12.38 12.08 -5.79
CA LEU A 37 -11.75 11.49 -4.60
C LEU A 37 -10.79 10.35 -4.95
N LEU A 38 -11.10 9.57 -5.99
CA LEU A 38 -10.20 8.59 -6.60
C LEU A 38 -9.17 9.21 -7.56
N GLU A 39 -9.27 10.52 -7.80
CA GLU A 39 -8.42 11.29 -8.73
C GLU A 39 -8.52 10.77 -10.18
N ILE A 40 -9.72 10.33 -10.57
CA ILE A 40 -10.10 9.82 -11.90
C ILE A 40 -11.13 10.72 -12.60
N ASP A 41 -11.34 11.95 -12.15
CA ASP A 41 -12.12 13.00 -12.83
C ASP A 41 -11.36 13.63 -14.00
N ARG A 42 -10.16 13.13 -14.28
CA ARG A 42 -9.25 13.58 -15.33
C ARG A 42 -9.32 12.66 -16.55
N THR A 43 -8.76 13.10 -17.67
CA THR A 43 -8.67 12.27 -18.88
C THR A 43 -7.71 11.09 -18.67
N ILE A 44 -7.94 9.99 -19.38
CA ILE A 44 -7.05 8.82 -19.36
C ILE A 44 -5.62 9.20 -19.76
N ASP A 45 -5.43 10.11 -20.71
CA ASP A 45 -4.10 10.61 -21.11
C ASP A 45 -3.40 11.37 -19.99
N SER A 46 -4.14 12.18 -19.21
CA SER A 46 -3.59 12.87 -18.04
C SER A 46 -3.11 11.87 -16.99
N ILE A 47 -3.93 10.85 -16.70
CA ILE A 47 -3.59 9.79 -15.74
C ILE A 47 -2.38 8.99 -16.23
N LEU A 48 -2.35 8.64 -17.51
CA LEU A 48 -1.22 7.94 -18.13
C LEU A 48 0.08 8.73 -17.97
N ASN A 49 0.07 10.01 -18.32
CA ASN A 49 1.26 10.87 -18.20
C ASN A 49 1.76 10.94 -16.76
N GLU A 50 0.86 11.14 -15.79
CA GLU A 50 1.22 11.18 -14.37
C GLU A 50 1.77 9.85 -13.85
N LEU A 51 1.17 8.74 -14.25
CA LEU A 51 1.68 7.41 -13.91
C LEU A 51 3.07 7.21 -14.48
N THR A 52 3.27 7.49 -15.77
CA THR A 52 4.58 7.38 -16.42
C THR A 52 5.64 8.19 -15.69
N THR A 53 5.38 9.48 -15.42
CA THR A 53 6.31 10.32 -14.64
C THR A 53 6.58 9.73 -13.25
N SER A 54 5.54 9.30 -12.53
CA SER A 54 5.71 8.70 -11.20
C SER A 54 6.51 7.39 -11.25
N LEU A 55 6.34 6.58 -12.29
CA LEU A 55 7.07 5.32 -12.47
C LEU A 55 8.54 5.58 -12.79
N GLU A 56 8.84 6.55 -13.67
CA GLU A 56 10.22 6.97 -13.99
C GLU A 56 10.96 7.49 -12.76
N GLU A 57 10.31 8.28 -11.90
CA GLU A 57 10.91 8.76 -10.65
C GLU A 57 11.24 7.60 -9.69
N ARG A 58 10.35 6.60 -9.61
CA ARG A 58 10.45 5.46 -8.70
C ARG A 58 11.35 4.34 -9.24
N ALA A 59 11.61 4.32 -10.54
CA ALA A 59 12.59 3.44 -11.18
C ALA A 59 14.03 3.68 -10.68
N LYS A 60 14.29 4.69 -9.84
CA LYS A 60 15.61 4.92 -9.21
C LYS A 60 15.82 4.12 -7.92
N GLY A 61 14.81 3.37 -7.48
CA GLY A 61 14.76 2.70 -6.19
C GLY A 61 14.77 1.19 -6.28
N LEU A 62 13.71 0.58 -5.73
CA LEU A 62 13.45 -0.85 -5.72
C LEU A 62 13.59 -1.48 -7.12
N PHE A 63 13.21 -0.73 -8.16
CA PHE A 63 13.24 -1.12 -9.58
C PHE A 63 14.45 -0.57 -10.34
N GLY A 64 15.35 0.16 -9.68
CA GLY A 64 16.57 0.68 -10.30
C GLY A 64 17.64 -0.38 -10.43
N SER A 65 18.69 -0.10 -11.20
CA SER A 65 19.80 -1.02 -11.40
C SER A 65 20.40 -1.48 -10.06
N GLY A 66 20.46 -2.80 -9.83
CA GLY A 66 20.92 -3.39 -8.57
C GLY A 66 19.89 -3.36 -7.42
N GLY A 67 18.70 -2.81 -7.65
CA GLY A 67 17.55 -2.89 -6.76
C GLY A 67 16.97 -4.31 -6.69
N LEU A 68 16.09 -4.55 -5.71
CA LEU A 68 15.49 -5.88 -5.51
C LEU A 68 14.68 -6.36 -6.73
N CYS A 69 14.12 -5.41 -7.48
CA CYS A 69 13.16 -5.58 -8.57
C CYS A 69 13.67 -4.99 -9.89
N ASP A 70 14.98 -4.92 -10.08
CA ASP A 70 15.63 -4.34 -11.27
C ASP A 70 15.26 -5.02 -12.59
N SER A 71 14.81 -6.27 -12.54
CA SER A 71 14.36 -7.05 -13.69
C SER A 71 12.88 -6.89 -14.04
N VAL A 72 12.11 -6.12 -13.25
CA VAL A 72 10.66 -5.99 -13.44
C VAL A 72 10.33 -4.68 -14.15
N GLU A 73 9.64 -4.79 -15.29
CA GLU A 73 9.18 -3.63 -16.05
C GLU A 73 8.03 -2.91 -15.32
N LEU A 74 8.12 -1.58 -15.25
CA LEU A 74 7.08 -0.73 -14.70
C LEU A 74 6.13 -0.26 -15.82
N ILE A 75 4.93 -0.84 -15.86
CA ILE A 75 3.93 -0.56 -16.90
C ILE A 75 2.78 0.28 -16.30
N PRO A 76 2.40 1.40 -16.94
CA PRO A 76 1.22 2.16 -16.51
C PRO A 76 -0.09 1.52 -17.00
N TYR A 77 -1.10 1.53 -16.14
CA TYR A 77 -2.45 1.00 -16.38
C TYR A 77 -3.50 2.06 -16.03
N PRO A 78 -3.67 3.10 -16.87
CA PRO A 78 -4.46 4.29 -16.51
C PRO A 78 -5.97 4.05 -16.37
N ASN A 79 -6.48 2.93 -16.93
CA ASN A 79 -7.86 2.50 -16.87
C ASN A 79 -8.07 1.22 -16.03
N ARG A 80 -7.09 0.83 -15.22
CA ARG A 80 -7.20 -0.30 -14.29
C ARG A 80 -7.16 0.18 -12.84
N TYR A 81 -7.63 -0.63 -11.91
CA TYR A 81 -7.37 -0.43 -10.48
C TYR A 81 -6.81 -1.70 -9.87
N PHE A 82 -5.87 -1.56 -8.95
CA PHE A 82 -5.34 -2.73 -8.26
C PHE A 82 -6.37 -3.28 -7.28
N VAL A 83 -6.57 -4.60 -7.24
CA VAL A 83 -7.43 -5.24 -6.22
C VAL A 83 -6.64 -6.22 -5.38
N ALA A 84 -6.73 -6.03 -4.07
CA ALA A 84 -6.13 -6.87 -3.05
C ALA A 84 -7.24 -7.54 -2.25
N GLN A 85 -7.32 -8.86 -2.31
CA GLN A 85 -8.33 -9.62 -1.59
C GLN A 85 -7.80 -10.99 -1.19
N GLU A 86 -8.40 -11.57 -0.17
CA GLU A 86 -8.04 -12.90 0.27
C GLU A 86 -8.45 -13.94 -0.79
N PHE A 87 -7.59 -14.93 -1.02
CA PHE A 87 -7.89 -16.03 -1.91
C PHE A 87 -8.82 -17.02 -1.22
N ASN A 88 -10.13 -16.87 -1.43
CA ASN A 88 -11.16 -17.77 -0.92
C ASN A 88 -12.19 -18.10 -2.03
N GLU A 89 -13.16 -18.96 -1.70
CA GLU A 89 -14.20 -19.42 -2.63
C GLU A 89 -15.10 -18.29 -3.18
N ASN A 90 -15.23 -17.20 -2.42
CA ASN A 90 -16.10 -16.07 -2.77
C ASN A 90 -15.34 -14.91 -3.44
N LYS A 91 -14.06 -15.09 -3.73
CA LYS A 91 -13.17 -14.05 -4.28
C LYS A 91 -13.70 -13.50 -5.61
N ASP A 92 -14.27 -14.36 -6.45
CA ASP A 92 -14.70 -13.98 -7.80
C ASP A 92 -15.98 -13.13 -7.73
N ASP A 93 -16.85 -13.40 -6.74
CA ASP A 93 -18.05 -12.61 -6.49
C ASP A 93 -17.71 -11.20 -6.00
N LEU A 94 -16.74 -11.06 -5.09
CA LEU A 94 -16.26 -9.77 -4.64
C LEU A 94 -15.70 -8.95 -5.81
N ARG A 95 -14.73 -9.52 -6.53
CA ARG A 95 -14.06 -8.85 -7.64
C ARG A 95 -15.04 -8.43 -8.73
N LYS A 96 -15.94 -9.33 -9.14
CA LYS A 96 -16.98 -9.05 -10.14
C LYS A 96 -17.92 -7.94 -9.68
N SER A 97 -18.29 -7.92 -8.40
CA SER A 97 -19.15 -6.86 -7.86
C SER A 97 -18.47 -5.49 -7.89
N ILE A 98 -17.18 -5.44 -7.57
CA ILE A 98 -16.39 -4.20 -7.67
C ILE A 98 -16.23 -3.78 -9.14
N ASP A 99 -15.93 -4.73 -10.04
CA ASP A 99 -15.79 -4.45 -11.49
C ASP A 99 -17.08 -3.88 -12.08
N ILE A 100 -18.26 -4.39 -11.67
CA ILE A 100 -19.54 -3.80 -12.11
C ILE A 100 -19.72 -2.39 -11.54
N ALA A 101 -19.41 -2.19 -10.26
CA ALA A 101 -19.58 -0.90 -9.59
C ALA A 101 -18.66 0.19 -10.17
N LEU A 102 -17.42 -0.16 -10.56
CA LEU A 102 -16.42 0.76 -11.09
C LEU A 102 -16.35 0.77 -12.63
N GLY A 103 -16.88 -0.25 -13.29
CA GLY A 103 -16.94 -0.37 -14.75
C GLY A 103 -17.74 0.75 -15.40
N LYS A 104 -18.75 1.29 -14.70
CA LYS A 104 -19.49 2.49 -15.15
C LYS A 104 -18.62 3.75 -15.28
N PHE A 105 -17.46 3.76 -14.64
CA PHE A 105 -16.46 4.82 -14.76
C PHE A 105 -15.36 4.50 -15.78
N GLY A 106 -15.47 3.39 -16.52
CA GLY A 106 -14.46 2.95 -17.49
C GLY A 106 -13.26 2.21 -16.89
N TYR A 107 -13.37 1.74 -15.64
CA TYR A 107 -12.30 1.06 -14.91
C TYR A 107 -12.53 -0.44 -14.78
N SER A 108 -11.45 -1.20 -14.72
CA SER A 108 -11.49 -2.65 -14.48
C SER A 108 -10.35 -3.10 -13.58
N SER A 109 -10.56 -4.18 -12.84
CA SER A 109 -9.60 -4.67 -11.87
C SER A 109 -8.37 -5.31 -12.50
N ILE A 110 -7.25 -5.21 -11.78
CA ILE A 110 -6.03 -5.98 -12.00
C ILE A 110 -5.53 -6.49 -10.64
N ALA A 111 -5.12 -7.76 -10.58
CA ALA A 111 -4.69 -8.41 -9.35
C ALA A 111 -3.34 -9.12 -9.53
N ALA A 112 -2.65 -9.39 -8.43
CA ALA A 112 -1.39 -10.11 -8.48
C ALA A 112 -1.53 -11.52 -9.07
N ASN A 113 -2.67 -12.19 -8.97
CA ASN A 113 -2.85 -13.52 -9.54
C ASN A 113 -3.23 -13.55 -11.03
N ASP A 114 -3.42 -12.39 -11.68
CA ASP A 114 -3.79 -12.32 -13.10
C ASP A 114 -2.62 -12.63 -14.05
N PHE A 115 -1.39 -12.51 -13.56
CA PHE A 115 -0.18 -12.71 -14.36
C PHE A 115 0.66 -13.82 -13.76
N TYR A 116 1.03 -14.79 -14.58
CA TYR A 116 2.15 -15.65 -14.26
C TYR A 116 3.43 -14.92 -14.67
N LEU A 117 4.12 -14.37 -13.67
CA LEU A 117 5.46 -13.84 -13.85
C LEU A 117 6.40 -14.68 -13.00
N PRO A 118 7.49 -15.23 -13.56
CA PRO A 118 8.47 -16.01 -12.81
C PRO A 118 9.29 -15.15 -11.84
N GLU A 119 9.09 -13.83 -11.83
CA GLU A 119 9.79 -12.91 -10.94
C GLU A 119 9.33 -13.00 -9.48
N LYS A 120 10.08 -12.33 -8.61
CA LYS A 120 9.78 -12.21 -7.18
C LYS A 120 8.38 -11.59 -7.00
N LEU A 121 7.47 -12.33 -6.34
CA LEU A 121 6.07 -11.93 -6.20
C LEU A 121 5.88 -10.50 -5.67
N ILE A 122 6.68 -10.08 -4.68
CA ILE A 122 6.64 -8.72 -4.12
C ILE A 122 6.95 -7.63 -5.15
N CYS A 123 7.84 -7.90 -6.12
CA CYS A 123 8.18 -6.96 -7.18
C CYS A 123 7.01 -6.77 -8.14
N LYS A 124 6.34 -7.87 -8.51
CA LYS A 124 5.13 -7.83 -9.32
C LYS A 124 4.02 -7.04 -8.63
N ILE A 125 3.74 -7.36 -7.36
CA ILE A 125 2.75 -6.65 -6.55
C ILE A 125 3.06 -5.15 -6.53
N SER A 126 4.32 -4.79 -6.23
CA SER A 126 4.76 -3.40 -6.16
C SER A 126 4.66 -2.68 -7.51
N ALA A 127 4.91 -3.37 -8.63
CA ALA A 127 4.77 -2.81 -9.98
C ALA A 127 3.30 -2.54 -10.32
N LEU A 128 2.40 -3.49 -10.03
CA LEU A 128 0.96 -3.35 -10.30
C LEU A 128 0.31 -2.23 -9.48
N ILE A 129 0.65 -2.11 -8.20
CA ILE A 129 0.14 -1.01 -7.35
C ILE A 129 0.65 0.34 -7.84
N GLN A 130 1.92 0.43 -8.27
CA GLN A 130 2.47 1.67 -8.80
C GLN A 130 1.89 2.06 -10.16
N GLY A 131 1.67 1.08 -11.03
CA GLY A 131 1.15 1.25 -12.37
C GLY A 131 -0.33 1.60 -12.42
N THR A 132 -1.07 1.46 -11.33
CA THR A 132 -2.51 1.81 -11.28
C THR A 132 -2.75 3.17 -10.62
N PRO A 133 -3.79 3.92 -11.02
CA PRO A 133 -4.16 5.18 -10.39
C PRO A 133 -4.64 5.02 -8.94
N PHE A 134 -5.34 3.94 -8.62
CA PHE A 134 -5.84 3.65 -7.28
C PHE A 134 -5.98 2.14 -7.04
N GLY A 135 -6.24 1.75 -5.78
CA GLY A 135 -6.51 0.35 -5.42
C GLY A 135 -7.77 0.13 -4.58
N VAL A 136 -8.21 -1.12 -4.49
CA VAL A 136 -9.30 -1.58 -3.63
C VAL A 136 -8.79 -2.74 -2.78
N TYR A 137 -8.90 -2.63 -1.45
CA TYR A 137 -8.32 -3.58 -0.51
C TYR A 137 -9.39 -4.16 0.40
N GLN A 138 -9.48 -5.49 0.45
CA GLN A 138 -10.43 -6.21 1.31
C GLN A 138 -9.85 -6.47 2.70
N LEU A 139 -10.45 -5.88 3.72
CA LEU A 139 -10.20 -6.20 5.11
C LEU A 139 -11.03 -7.43 5.50
N SER A 140 -10.41 -8.61 5.43
CA SER A 140 -11.06 -9.87 5.80
C SER A 140 -10.92 -10.21 7.29
N ALA A 141 -11.75 -11.15 7.76
CA ALA A 141 -11.72 -11.60 9.16
C ALA A 141 -10.43 -12.33 9.55
N SER A 142 -9.76 -12.99 8.60
CA SER A 142 -8.48 -13.68 8.84
C SER A 142 -7.30 -12.71 9.00
N GLN A 143 -7.53 -11.42 8.76
CA GLN A 143 -6.51 -10.40 8.62
C GLN A 143 -5.40 -10.81 7.64
N ASN A 144 -5.76 -11.17 6.40
CA ASN A 144 -4.81 -11.67 5.42
C ASN A 144 -3.60 -10.74 5.24
N ARG A 145 -2.43 -11.21 5.67
CA ARG A 145 -1.17 -10.44 5.69
C ARG A 145 -0.75 -9.89 4.34
N ASN A 146 -1.09 -10.57 3.24
CA ASN A 146 -0.70 -10.14 1.90
C ASN A 146 -1.49 -8.89 1.51
N VAL A 147 -2.80 -8.89 1.81
CA VAL A 147 -3.63 -7.71 1.60
C VAL A 147 -3.15 -6.53 2.45
N TYR A 148 -2.72 -6.77 3.69
CA TYR A 148 -2.14 -5.72 4.54
C TYR A 148 -0.78 -5.21 4.06
N LEU A 149 0.07 -6.09 3.53
CA LEU A 149 1.33 -5.70 2.89
C LEU A 149 1.07 -4.81 1.67
N GLU A 150 0.15 -5.24 0.80
CA GLU A 150 -0.26 -4.51 -0.40
C GLU A 150 -0.87 -3.14 -0.05
N LEU A 151 -1.74 -3.09 0.96
CA LEU A 151 -2.28 -1.83 1.48
C LEU A 151 -1.18 -0.94 2.06
N GLY A 152 -0.21 -1.52 2.79
CA GLY A 152 0.97 -0.81 3.26
C GLY A 152 1.75 -0.16 2.11
N ILE A 153 1.98 -0.90 1.02
CA ILE A 153 2.63 -0.38 -0.18
C ILE A 153 1.85 0.82 -0.72
N ALA A 154 0.53 0.70 -0.88
CA ALA A 154 -0.31 1.80 -1.35
C ALA A 154 -0.23 3.04 -0.43
N LEU A 155 -0.22 2.84 0.89
CA LEU A 155 -0.05 3.91 1.89
C LEU A 155 1.29 4.61 1.74
N GLY A 156 2.40 3.87 1.63
CA GLY A 156 3.73 4.45 1.42
C GLY A 156 3.87 5.16 0.06
N LEU A 157 3.19 4.66 -0.97
CA LEU A 157 3.16 5.30 -2.29
C LEU A 157 2.22 6.50 -2.33
N GLY A 158 1.36 6.70 -1.33
CA GLY A 158 0.35 7.74 -1.34
C GLY A 158 -0.75 7.54 -2.38
N LYS A 159 -0.98 6.29 -2.79
CA LYS A 159 -1.98 5.98 -3.82
C LYS A 159 -3.37 6.13 -3.23
N PRO A 160 -4.33 6.76 -3.93
CA PRO A 160 -5.73 6.67 -3.55
C PRO A 160 -6.18 5.21 -3.43
N PHE A 161 -7.03 4.91 -2.46
CA PHE A 161 -7.59 3.57 -2.32
C PHE A 161 -8.96 3.54 -1.66
N VAL A 162 -9.69 2.45 -1.90
CA VAL A 162 -10.94 2.11 -1.23
C VAL A 162 -10.70 0.91 -0.32
N LEU A 163 -11.18 0.97 0.92
CA LEU A 163 -11.24 -0.20 1.80
C LEU A 163 -12.65 -0.77 1.77
N VAL A 164 -12.75 -2.06 1.50
CA VAL A 164 -13.97 -2.84 1.70
C VAL A 164 -13.72 -3.81 2.85
N LYS A 165 -14.71 -4.04 3.70
CA LYS A 165 -14.51 -4.77 4.96
C LYS A 165 -15.57 -5.84 5.12
N ASP A 166 -15.15 -7.07 5.40
CA ASP A 166 -16.08 -8.12 5.76
C ASP A 166 -16.80 -7.78 7.07
N LYS A 167 -18.07 -8.14 7.19
CA LYS A 167 -18.92 -7.83 8.36
C LYS A 167 -18.25 -8.11 9.72
N ASN A 168 -17.51 -9.21 9.82
CA ASN A 168 -16.86 -9.67 11.05
C ASN A 168 -15.36 -9.37 11.10
N ALA A 169 -14.82 -8.63 10.13
CA ALA A 169 -13.41 -8.27 10.16
C ALA A 169 -13.12 -7.30 11.31
N ASN A 170 -11.99 -7.50 11.96
CA ASN A 170 -11.44 -6.55 12.93
C ASN A 170 -10.16 -5.96 12.31
N PRO A 171 -10.19 -4.75 11.74
CA PRO A 171 -9.02 -4.17 11.11
C PRO A 171 -7.88 -3.97 12.09
N THR A 172 -6.65 -4.12 11.60
CA THR A 172 -5.45 -3.89 12.41
C THR A 172 -5.33 -2.42 12.84
N ARG A 173 -4.54 -2.13 13.89
CA ARG A 173 -4.50 -0.81 14.53
C ARG A 173 -4.14 0.29 13.52
N ILE A 174 -3.18 0.05 12.64
CA ILE A 174 -2.72 1.05 11.66
C ILE A 174 -3.84 1.48 10.70
N VAL A 175 -4.83 0.63 10.42
CA VAL A 175 -5.88 0.92 9.43
C VAL A 175 -7.28 1.04 10.03
N ARG A 176 -7.44 0.79 11.34
CA ARG A 176 -8.75 0.74 12.02
C ARG A 176 -9.54 2.03 11.90
N ASP A 177 -8.83 3.16 11.93
CA ASP A 177 -9.40 4.50 11.85
C ASP A 177 -9.51 5.02 10.40
N ILE A 178 -9.30 4.14 9.40
CA ILE A 178 -9.57 4.44 8.01
C ILE A 178 -11.00 3.99 7.69
N GLU A 179 -11.77 4.91 7.10
CA GLU A 179 -13.13 4.60 6.64
C GLU A 179 -13.11 3.46 5.62
N HIS A 180 -14.12 2.60 5.73
CA HIS A 180 -14.25 1.40 4.93
C HIS A 180 -15.71 1.13 4.65
N TYR A 181 -15.98 0.52 3.50
CA TYR A 181 -17.31 0.08 3.11
C TYR A 181 -17.59 -1.32 3.66
N PRO A 182 -18.63 -1.51 4.51
CA PRO A 182 -18.98 -2.82 5.04
C PRO A 182 -19.64 -3.71 3.97
N ILE A 183 -19.06 -4.88 3.71
CA ILE A 183 -19.63 -5.90 2.83
C ILE A 183 -20.70 -6.67 3.59
N ASN A 184 -21.96 -6.28 3.40
CA ASN A 184 -23.11 -7.01 3.93
C ASN A 184 -23.61 -8.09 2.97
N SER A 185 -23.48 -7.85 1.66
CA SER A 185 -23.70 -8.82 0.59
C SER A 185 -22.99 -8.36 -0.68
N TYR A 186 -22.61 -9.29 -1.58
CA TYR A 186 -22.00 -8.93 -2.87
C TYR A 186 -22.97 -8.20 -3.79
N LEU A 187 -24.25 -8.58 -3.77
CA LEU A 187 -25.30 -7.87 -4.50
C LEU A 187 -25.47 -6.43 -4.01
N GLY A 188 -25.49 -6.24 -2.69
CA GLY A 188 -25.46 -4.92 -2.08
C GLY A 188 -24.24 -4.14 -2.55
N LEU A 189 -23.04 -4.70 -2.42
CA LEU A 189 -21.80 -4.08 -2.90
C LEU A 189 -21.88 -3.63 -4.37
N GLN A 190 -22.42 -4.44 -5.27
CA GLN A 190 -22.56 -4.12 -6.68
C GLN A 190 -23.38 -2.83 -6.93
N TYR A 191 -24.53 -2.67 -6.25
CA TYR A 191 -25.43 -1.53 -6.46
C TYR A 191 -25.12 -0.34 -5.55
N GLU A 192 -24.63 -0.64 -4.35
CA GLU A 192 -24.42 0.32 -3.30
C GLU A 192 -23.02 0.89 -3.32
N LEU A 193 -21.95 0.14 -3.65
CA LEU A 193 -20.61 0.74 -3.67
C LEU A 193 -20.60 1.94 -4.62
N GLY A 194 -21.06 1.76 -5.85
CA GLY A 194 -21.12 2.84 -6.82
C GLY A 194 -21.97 4.06 -6.42
N SER A 195 -22.86 3.96 -5.43
CA SER A 195 -23.76 5.05 -4.97
C SER A 195 -23.44 5.57 -3.55
N LEU A 196 -22.98 4.71 -2.65
CA LEU A 196 -22.56 4.99 -1.26
C LEU A 196 -21.09 5.36 -1.14
N LEU A 197 -20.30 5.19 -2.21
CA LEU A 197 -18.97 5.75 -2.28
C LEU A 197 -19.02 7.26 -1.90
N GLU A 198 -20.06 8.03 -2.21
CA GLU A 198 -20.22 9.42 -1.71
C GLU A 198 -20.10 9.58 -0.17
N LYS A 199 -20.67 8.66 0.62
CA LYS A 199 -20.68 8.71 2.09
C LYS A 199 -19.43 8.13 2.72
N HIS A 200 -18.75 7.22 2.02
CA HIS A 200 -17.62 6.44 2.56
C HIS A 200 -16.27 6.76 1.93
N ILE A 201 -16.25 7.55 0.85
CA ILE A 201 -15.04 8.04 0.21
C ILE A 201 -14.53 9.33 0.86
N THR A 202 -15.32 10.01 1.70
CA THR A 202 -14.87 11.25 2.37
C THR A 202 -13.60 11.05 3.20
N SER A 203 -13.30 9.81 3.61
CA SER A 203 -12.01 9.42 4.18
C SER A 203 -11.27 8.33 3.38
N ILE A 204 -11.42 8.25 2.04
CA ILE A 204 -10.39 7.59 1.18
C ILE A 204 -9.07 8.03 1.74
N GLY A 205 -8.19 7.06 2.03
CA GLY A 205 -6.91 7.25 2.71
C GLY A 205 -6.00 8.20 1.94
N ARG A 206 -6.37 9.47 1.94
CA ARG A 206 -5.61 10.63 1.52
C ARG A 206 -4.65 10.92 2.65
N LEU A 207 -3.83 9.93 2.96
CA LEU A 207 -2.43 10.23 3.15
C LEU A 207 -1.97 10.64 1.75
N ARG A 208 -2.33 11.86 1.33
CA ARG A 208 -1.50 12.54 0.34
C ARG A 208 -0.15 12.55 1.05
N PRO A 209 0.87 11.82 0.58
CA PRO A 209 2.21 12.16 0.98
C PRO A 209 2.26 13.64 0.65
N GLN A 210 2.33 14.49 1.67
CA GLN A 210 2.76 15.85 1.46
C GLN A 210 3.94 15.68 0.52
N LYS A 211 3.85 16.31 -0.68
CA LYS A 211 4.83 16.21 -1.78
C LYS A 211 6.14 15.79 -1.16
N ILE A 212 6.76 14.69 -1.60
CA ILE A 212 8.03 14.16 -1.09
C ILE A 212 9.10 15.27 -1.25
N ASN A 213 8.94 16.31 -0.45
CA ASN A 213 9.79 17.43 -0.25
C ASN A 213 10.92 16.75 0.46
N THR A 214 12.10 16.70 -0.16
CA THR A 214 13.35 16.17 0.37
C THR A 214 13.31 16.06 1.89
N VAL A 215 12.78 14.95 2.39
CA VAL A 215 12.52 14.82 3.82
C VAL A 215 13.90 14.64 4.40
N LYS A 216 14.31 15.58 5.27
CA LYS A 216 15.58 15.45 5.95
C LYS A 216 15.56 14.12 6.68
N LEU A 217 16.44 13.21 6.26
CA LEU A 217 16.54 11.89 6.88
C LEU A 217 17.09 12.08 8.29
N ASP A 218 16.35 11.56 9.26
CA ASP A 218 16.83 11.46 10.62
C ASP A 218 17.83 10.30 10.70
N ASN A 219 18.66 10.25 11.74
CA ASN A 219 19.56 9.11 11.93
C ASN A 219 18.84 7.89 12.55
N ASN A 220 17.55 7.74 12.22
CA ASN A 220 16.65 6.80 12.85
C ASN A 220 16.62 5.49 12.08
N VAL A 221 16.61 4.39 12.82
CA VAL A 221 16.31 3.05 12.32
C VAL A 221 15.05 2.58 13.00
N VAL A 222 14.01 2.28 12.21
CA VAL A 222 12.75 1.79 12.75
C VAL A 222 12.82 0.29 12.99
N ILE A 223 12.21 -0.17 14.08
CA ILE A 223 12.13 -1.59 14.44
C ILE A 223 10.66 -1.96 14.57
N TYR A 224 10.22 -2.95 13.79
CA TYR A 224 8.96 -3.65 14.04
C TYR A 224 9.26 -5.10 14.43
N HIS A 225 9.08 -5.40 15.71
CA HIS A 225 9.47 -6.67 16.32
C HIS A 225 8.40 -7.77 16.23
N GLY A 226 7.12 -7.41 16.01
CA GLY A 226 5.98 -8.33 16.04
C GLY A 226 5.56 -8.70 17.46
N ASP A 227 4.62 -9.65 17.61
CA ASP A 227 3.96 -9.89 18.92
C ASP A 227 4.60 -11.01 19.75
N VAL A 228 5.65 -11.66 19.24
CA VAL A 228 6.31 -12.82 19.85
C VAL A 228 7.74 -12.43 20.24
N ASP A 229 8.23 -12.90 21.40
CA ASP A 229 9.59 -12.62 21.94
C ASP A 229 10.01 -11.15 21.84
N ASP A 230 9.04 -10.26 22.00
CA ASP A 230 9.19 -8.89 21.52
C ASP A 230 10.17 -8.07 22.35
N ILE A 231 10.29 -8.36 23.64
CA ILE A 231 11.27 -7.71 24.51
C ILE A 231 12.69 -8.05 24.07
N ASP A 232 13.05 -9.34 23.99
CA ASP A 232 14.43 -9.77 23.72
C ASP A 232 14.90 -9.32 22.34
N ILE A 233 14.06 -9.49 21.33
CA ILE A 233 14.40 -9.05 19.96
C ILE A 233 14.54 -7.52 19.91
N THR A 234 13.63 -6.77 20.54
CA THR A 234 13.67 -5.29 20.52
C THR A 234 14.90 -4.76 21.21
N VAL A 235 15.21 -5.27 22.41
CA VAL A 235 16.38 -4.83 23.19
C VAL A 235 17.67 -5.16 22.44
N THR A 236 17.77 -6.37 21.88
CA THR A 236 18.92 -6.80 21.08
C THR A 236 19.15 -5.89 19.88
N LEU A 237 18.12 -5.66 19.07
CA LEU A 237 18.20 -4.80 17.89
C LEU A 237 18.50 -3.35 18.27
N ALA A 238 17.80 -2.78 19.26
CA ALA A 238 17.96 -1.40 19.68
C ALA A 238 19.37 -1.12 20.23
N LYS A 239 19.90 -2.02 21.06
CA LYS A 239 21.26 -1.95 21.58
C LYS A 239 22.28 -1.94 20.44
N LYS A 240 22.11 -2.85 19.48
CA LYS A 240 23.03 -2.96 18.35
C LYS A 240 22.97 -1.73 17.43
N ILE A 241 21.77 -1.28 17.07
CA ILE A 241 21.53 -0.04 16.30
C ILE A 241 22.18 1.16 17.00
N LYS A 242 22.02 1.28 18.32
CA LYS A 242 22.64 2.37 19.09
C LYS A 242 24.16 2.33 19.05
N SER A 243 24.75 1.13 19.16
CA SER A 243 26.21 0.94 19.08
C SER A 243 26.79 1.31 17.71
N LEU A 244 25.97 1.22 16.65
CA LEU A 244 26.27 1.63 15.28
C LEU A 244 26.07 3.14 15.04
N GLY A 245 25.72 3.90 16.09
CA GLY A 245 25.55 5.36 16.03
C GLY A 245 24.16 5.82 15.59
N PHE A 246 23.20 4.92 15.37
CA PHE A 246 21.83 5.24 14.98
C PHE A 246 20.89 5.38 16.20
N THR A 247 19.73 6.00 15.98
CA THR A 247 18.65 6.08 16.98
C THR A 247 17.59 5.03 16.68
N PRO A 248 17.39 4.02 17.55
CA PRO A 248 16.31 3.06 17.35
C PRO A 248 14.96 3.68 17.69
N VAL A 249 13.98 3.52 16.80
CA VAL A 249 12.58 3.91 17.04
C VAL A 249 11.69 2.67 16.89
N ILE A 250 10.87 2.40 17.89
CA ILE A 250 10.05 1.19 17.94
C ILE A 250 8.67 1.49 17.36
N LEU A 251 8.26 0.71 16.37
CA LEU A 251 6.94 0.82 15.77
C LEU A 251 5.95 -0.03 16.56
N GLY A 252 4.88 0.58 17.07
CA GLY A 252 3.88 -0.11 17.89
C GLY A 252 3.51 0.64 19.16
N GLU A 253 2.65 0.02 19.95
CA GLU A 253 2.23 0.57 21.24
C GLU A 253 3.39 0.60 22.24
N ARG A 254 3.43 1.65 23.05
CA ARG A 254 4.40 1.76 24.12
C ARG A 254 4.10 0.72 25.20
N ARG A 255 5.02 -0.24 25.38
CA ARG A 255 4.98 -1.21 26.48
C ARG A 255 6.00 -0.87 27.56
N GLU A 256 5.54 -0.70 28.81
CA GLU A 256 6.41 -0.31 29.93
C GLU A 256 7.50 -1.34 30.26
N GLU A 257 7.28 -2.61 29.93
CA GLU A 257 8.29 -3.67 30.07
C GLU A 257 9.46 -3.45 29.09
N ILE A 258 9.16 -3.19 27.82
CA ILE A 258 10.17 -2.87 26.80
C ILE A 258 10.93 -1.59 27.21
N VAL A 259 10.21 -0.57 27.69
CA VAL A 259 10.82 0.68 28.18
C VAL A 259 11.81 0.40 29.31
N ARG A 260 11.42 -0.43 30.29
CA ARG A 260 12.27 -0.79 31.44
C ARG A 260 13.57 -1.44 30.98
N TYR A 261 13.50 -2.47 30.12
CA TYR A 261 14.68 -3.20 29.66
C TYR A 261 15.57 -2.36 28.74
N LEU A 262 15.00 -1.50 27.88
CA LEU A 262 15.80 -0.59 27.07
C LEU A 262 16.60 0.40 27.94
N LYS A 263 16.00 0.88 29.04
CA LYS A 263 16.69 1.76 29.99
C LYS A 263 17.74 1.01 30.82
N SER A 264 17.41 -0.17 31.37
CA SER A 264 18.31 -0.90 32.27
C SER A 264 19.44 -1.60 31.52
N GLU A 265 19.13 -2.32 30.44
CA GLU A 265 20.08 -3.20 29.75
C GLU A 265 20.80 -2.48 28.60
N ALA A 266 20.07 -1.67 27.82
CA ALA A 266 20.63 -1.01 26.65
C ALA A 266 21.07 0.44 26.92
N LYS A 267 20.67 1.04 28.05
CA LYS A 267 20.89 2.46 28.38
C LYS A 267 20.36 3.41 27.30
N ILE A 268 19.19 3.07 26.74
CA ILE A 268 18.51 3.82 25.67
C ILE A 268 17.25 4.45 26.25
N GLU A 269 17.03 5.75 25.98
CA GLU A 269 15.72 6.35 26.15
C GLU A 269 14.86 5.98 24.94
N PRO A 270 13.75 5.22 25.13
CA PRO A 270 13.06 4.62 24.00
C PRO A 270 12.07 5.57 23.34
N GLU A 271 12.12 5.63 22.01
CA GLU A 271 11.16 6.34 21.16
C GLU A 271 10.19 5.35 20.53
N PHE A 272 8.90 5.71 20.48
CA PHE A 272 7.83 4.88 19.92
C PHE A 272 7.00 5.65 18.90
N ALA A 273 6.60 4.96 17.84
CA ALA A 273 5.60 5.42 16.88
C ALA A 273 4.36 4.52 16.98
N GLY A 274 3.34 5.00 17.70
CA GLY A 274 2.19 4.20 18.13
C GLY A 274 0.87 4.51 17.41
N THR A 275 0.81 5.54 16.57
CA THR A 275 -0.35 5.82 15.71
C THR A 275 -0.01 5.58 14.24
N ARG A 276 -1.02 5.44 13.37
CA ARG A 276 -0.82 5.32 11.92
C ARG A 276 0.07 6.43 11.39
N ASP A 277 -0.29 7.69 11.69
CA ASP A 277 0.40 8.86 11.15
C ASP A 277 1.83 8.95 11.67
N GLN A 278 2.06 8.64 12.95
CA GLN A 278 3.41 8.53 13.52
C GLN A 278 4.23 7.45 12.83
N ILE A 279 3.65 6.28 12.56
CA ILE A 279 4.35 5.16 11.89
C ILE A 279 4.74 5.57 10.47
N VAL A 280 3.80 6.13 9.70
CA VAL A 280 4.05 6.61 8.34
C VAL A 280 5.16 7.66 8.32
N GLU A 281 5.04 8.69 9.16
CA GLU A 281 6.03 9.77 9.27
C GLU A 281 7.42 9.26 9.69
N THR A 282 7.47 8.37 10.69
CA THR A 282 8.73 7.82 11.21
C THR A 282 9.41 6.95 10.15
N ILE A 283 8.67 6.08 9.45
CA ILE A 283 9.23 5.29 8.34
C ILE A 283 9.73 6.23 7.23
N GLN A 284 8.96 7.26 6.87
CA GLN A 284 9.33 8.22 5.83
C GLN A 284 10.62 8.99 6.18
N LYS A 285 10.87 9.28 7.46
CA LYS A 285 12.08 9.97 7.94
C LYS A 285 13.26 9.03 8.22
N SER A 286 13.00 7.73 8.40
CA SER A 286 14.03 6.75 8.74
C SER A 286 15.04 6.52 7.60
N ARG A 287 16.24 6.06 7.99
CA ARG A 287 17.27 5.57 7.06
C ARG A 287 17.02 4.13 6.63
N LEU A 288 16.50 3.32 7.54
CA LEU A 288 16.32 1.89 7.41
C LEU A 288 15.17 1.44 8.31
N GLY A 289 14.41 0.44 7.86
CA GLY A 289 13.51 -0.31 8.73
C GLY A 289 13.92 -1.76 8.91
N ILE A 290 13.84 -2.28 10.12
CA ILE A 290 14.03 -3.69 10.45
C ILE A 290 12.68 -4.30 10.81
N PHE A 291 12.26 -5.33 10.07
CA PHE A 291 10.93 -5.92 10.19
C PHE A 291 11.04 -7.42 10.43
N ARG A 292 10.48 -7.93 11.54
CA ARG A 292 10.41 -9.37 11.75
C ARG A 292 9.38 -9.98 10.81
N ILE A 293 9.80 -10.90 9.94
CA ILE A 293 8.90 -11.63 9.05
C ILE A 293 8.65 -13.03 9.61
N HIS A 294 7.48 -13.22 10.21
CA HIS A 294 7.06 -14.50 10.79
C HIS A 294 5.65 -14.85 10.33
N LYS A 295 5.31 -16.14 10.28
CA LYS A 295 3.96 -16.59 9.90
C LYS A 295 2.88 -16.06 10.84
N SER A 296 3.20 -15.87 12.12
CA SER A 296 2.31 -15.31 13.14
C SER A 296 2.53 -13.82 13.42
N ALA A 297 3.32 -13.11 12.61
CA ALA A 297 3.48 -11.67 12.79
C ALA A 297 2.12 -10.97 12.55
N SER A 298 1.83 -9.94 13.33
CA SER A 298 0.60 -9.16 13.18
C SER A 298 0.47 -8.52 11.81
N ALA A 299 -0.78 -8.30 11.37
CA ALA A 299 -1.09 -7.53 10.19
C ALA A 299 -0.43 -6.13 10.20
N ASP A 300 -0.35 -5.46 11.36
CA ASP A 300 0.33 -4.17 11.51
C ASP A 300 1.79 -4.20 11.04
N ASN A 301 2.52 -5.29 11.32
CA ASN A 301 3.91 -5.46 10.86
C ASN A 301 4.01 -5.47 9.34
N PHE A 302 3.07 -6.15 8.66
CA PHE A 302 3.03 -6.21 7.21
C PHE A 302 2.60 -4.87 6.59
N VAL A 303 1.69 -4.13 7.21
CA VAL A 303 1.37 -2.76 6.79
C VAL A 303 2.62 -1.88 6.90
N ALA A 304 3.34 -1.93 8.02
CA ALA A 304 4.54 -1.14 8.24
C ALA A 304 5.67 -1.49 7.23
N LEU A 305 5.89 -2.79 6.98
CA LEU A 305 6.81 -3.25 5.94
C LEU A 305 6.38 -2.74 4.57
N GLY A 306 5.08 -2.82 4.25
CA GLY A 306 4.52 -2.30 3.01
C GLY A 306 4.75 -0.80 2.86
N ILE A 307 4.55 -0.01 3.92
CA ILE A 307 4.81 1.45 3.92
C ILE A 307 6.29 1.72 3.60
N SER A 308 7.20 0.95 4.19
CA SER A 308 8.64 1.03 3.91
C SER A 308 8.95 0.77 2.43
N ILE A 309 8.36 -0.29 1.86
CA ILE A 309 8.48 -0.61 0.43
C ILE A 309 7.91 0.52 -0.43
N GLY A 310 6.73 1.04 -0.08
CA GLY A 310 6.06 2.12 -0.81
C GLY A 310 6.86 3.43 -0.82
N PHE A 311 7.54 3.76 0.28
CA PHE A 311 8.47 4.89 0.33
C PHE A 311 9.83 4.61 -0.31
N ASN A 312 10.05 3.41 -0.85
CA ASN A 312 11.35 2.96 -1.34
C ASN A 312 12.46 3.13 -0.27
N LYS A 313 12.13 2.83 0.99
CA LYS A 313 13.08 2.86 2.09
C LYS A 313 13.89 1.58 2.13
N PRO A 314 15.20 1.64 2.40
CA PRO A 314 15.95 0.45 2.76
C PRO A 314 15.23 -0.30 3.88
N PHE A 315 15.14 -1.62 3.76
CA PHE A 315 14.57 -2.46 4.80
C PHE A 315 15.35 -3.76 4.95
N LEU A 316 15.36 -4.29 6.16
CA LEU A 316 15.95 -5.56 6.53
C LEU A 316 14.87 -6.46 7.13
N PRO A 317 14.37 -7.46 6.37
CA PRO A 317 13.55 -8.49 6.95
C PRO A 317 14.43 -9.38 7.83
N ILE A 318 13.94 -9.74 9.02
CA ILE A 318 14.61 -10.69 9.92
C ILE A 318 13.69 -11.86 10.25
N LYS A 319 14.25 -13.05 10.46
CA LYS A 319 13.49 -14.23 10.89
C LYS A 319 14.34 -15.17 11.74
N LEU A 320 13.71 -15.96 12.60
CA LEU A 320 14.40 -17.08 13.23
C LEU A 320 14.81 -18.11 12.15
N SER A 321 15.90 -18.82 12.37
CA SER A 321 16.38 -19.84 11.44
C SER A 321 15.43 -21.01 11.28
N THR A 322 14.66 -21.31 12.32
CA THR A 322 13.62 -22.33 12.33
C THR A 322 12.34 -21.92 11.62
N ASP A 323 12.16 -20.63 11.36
CA ASP A 323 10.92 -20.09 10.84
C ASP A 323 10.96 -20.01 9.32
N GLU A 324 9.84 -20.38 8.70
CA GLU A 324 9.57 -20.08 7.30
C GLU A 324 8.87 -18.71 7.21
N PRO A 325 9.39 -17.78 6.40
CA PRO A 325 8.67 -16.55 6.14
C PRO A 325 7.40 -16.87 5.33
N PRO A 326 6.42 -15.97 5.32
CA PRO A 326 5.32 -16.00 4.35
C PRO A 326 5.81 -16.28 2.92
N SER A 327 5.04 -17.06 2.16
CA SER A 327 5.39 -17.42 0.79
C SER A 327 5.67 -16.23 -0.10
N ASP A 328 4.94 -15.15 0.11
CA ASP A 328 5.01 -13.92 -0.67
C ASP A 328 6.28 -13.11 -0.36
N LEU A 329 6.98 -13.49 0.72
CA LEU A 329 8.24 -12.90 1.18
C LEU A 329 9.44 -13.84 1.03
N TYR A 330 9.29 -15.04 0.45
CA TYR A 330 10.41 -15.99 0.28
C TYR A 330 11.60 -15.40 -0.47
N HIS A 331 11.35 -14.45 -1.37
CA HIS A 331 12.39 -13.81 -2.17
C HIS A 331 13.03 -12.60 -1.51
N LEU A 332 12.53 -12.17 -0.34
CA LEU A 332 13.23 -11.20 0.48
C LEU A 332 14.42 -11.92 1.12
N SER A 333 15.63 -11.45 0.86
CA SER A 333 16.87 -11.96 1.47
C SER A 333 16.90 -11.60 2.96
N ALA A 334 16.08 -12.29 3.74
CA ALA A 334 15.92 -12.05 5.16
C ALA A 334 17.17 -12.50 5.93
N LEU A 335 17.57 -11.70 6.90
CA LEU A 335 18.62 -12.09 7.85
C LEU A 335 18.03 -13.15 8.79
N SER A 336 18.60 -14.35 8.72
CA SER A 336 18.15 -15.51 9.46
C SER A 336 19.04 -15.71 10.69
N TYR A 337 18.46 -15.68 11.88
CA TYR A 337 19.21 -15.80 13.14
C TYR A 337 18.80 -17.01 13.96
N ALA A 338 19.79 -17.70 14.56
CA ALA A 338 19.55 -18.85 15.44
C ALA A 338 19.37 -18.47 16.93
N GLY A 339 19.74 -17.23 17.28
CA GLY A 339 19.66 -16.68 18.63
C GLY A 339 20.12 -15.23 18.66
N PHE A 340 19.95 -14.54 19.78
CA PHE A 340 20.16 -13.09 19.87
C PHE A 340 21.61 -12.66 19.67
N SER A 341 22.60 -13.39 20.21
CA SER A 341 24.03 -13.09 19.95
C SER A 341 24.41 -13.23 18.48
N ASN A 342 23.80 -14.19 17.78
CA ASN A 342 24.00 -14.37 16.35
C ASN A 342 23.30 -13.26 15.54
N LEU A 343 22.12 -12.81 15.98
CA LEU A 343 21.44 -11.65 15.40
C LEU A 343 22.29 -10.37 15.52
N GLU A 344 22.90 -10.10 16.68
CA GLU A 344 23.78 -8.94 16.87
C GLU A 344 24.99 -8.95 15.92
N ALA A 345 25.64 -10.10 15.77
CA ALA A 345 26.80 -10.25 14.90
C ALA A 345 26.41 -10.02 13.43
N GLN A 346 25.39 -10.74 12.94
CA GLN A 346 24.96 -10.61 11.54
C GLN A 346 24.44 -9.20 11.21
N LEU A 347 23.80 -8.52 12.17
CA LEU A 347 23.32 -7.16 11.96
C LEU A 347 24.47 -6.15 11.79
N GLN A 348 25.61 -6.35 12.47
CA GLN A 348 26.81 -5.54 12.24
C GLN A 348 27.23 -5.62 10.78
N ASP A 349 27.49 -6.85 10.32
CA ASP A 349 28.02 -7.12 8.98
C ASP A 349 27.06 -6.61 7.90
N TRP A 350 25.76 -6.78 8.13
CA TRP A 350 24.73 -6.29 7.22
C TRP A 350 24.72 -4.76 7.12
N VAL A 351 24.76 -4.05 8.25
CA VAL A 351 24.74 -2.57 8.25
C VAL A 351 26.03 -2.03 7.65
N GLU A 352 27.19 -2.58 8.00
CA GLU A 352 28.48 -2.14 7.44
C GLU A 352 28.55 -2.33 5.92
N SER A 353 28.04 -3.45 5.38
CA SER A 353 28.07 -3.72 3.94
C SER A 353 27.09 -2.89 3.10
N ARG A 354 26.09 -2.25 3.73
CA ARG A 354 25.00 -1.55 3.04
C ARG A 354 24.93 -0.06 3.34
N MET A 355 25.50 0.39 4.46
CA MET A 355 25.40 1.77 4.94
C MET A 355 26.75 2.43 5.21
N GLY A 356 27.85 1.67 5.23
CA GLY A 356 29.23 2.21 5.21
C GLY A 356 29.67 2.49 3.79
#